data_AF-A0A151MY51-F1
#
_entry.id   AF-A0A151MY51-F1
#
_cell.length_a   1.000
_cell.length_b   1.000
_cell.length_c   1.000
_cell.angle_alpha   90.00
_cell.angle_beta   90.00
_cell.angle_gamma   90.00
#
_symmetry.space_group_name_H-M   'P 1'
#
loop_
_entity.id
_entity.type
_entity.pdbx_description
1 polymer ?
#
loop_
_entity_poly.entity_id
_entity_poly.type
_entity_poly.pdbx_seq_one_letter_code
_entity_poly.pdbx_strand_id
1 'polypeptide(L)'
;MGLEKLDILTELKYRDLKHVLAIVLEALTVENLCSIWKVSKNWREIVVQDKNAYQRRKLYIKQQKAEAGGCLLNVEDAATRFNILSRSALRPVQAQAKTALFQTPPCCIEPVIATRCSSVSSSTSKQEEYFKVARSLFTDEALKPCPRCQHPAKYQPLKKRGLCSRETCAFDFCIVCLCAFHGSKECCKTSAKWQNKKDALPGSAQSKRNLKRL
;
A
#
# COMPACT_ATOMS: atom_id res chain seq x y z
N MET A 1 19.96 8.22 30.15
CA MET A 1 19.14 7.20 29.46
C MET A 1 19.08 7.56 27.98
N GLY A 2 19.16 6.59 27.07
CA GLY A 2 19.10 6.82 25.63
C GLY A 2 17.70 6.58 25.05
N LEU A 3 17.39 7.21 23.91
CA LEU A 3 16.20 6.91 23.12
C LEU A 3 16.52 5.81 22.10
N GLU A 4 15.69 4.76 22.03
CA GLU A 4 15.84 3.67 21.04
C GLU A 4 15.65 4.16 19.60
N LYS A 5 14.81 5.19 19.42
CA LYS A 5 14.47 5.79 18.12
C LYS A 5 14.40 7.30 18.29
N LEU A 6 14.97 8.02 17.33
CA LEU A 6 15.04 9.48 17.33
C LEU A 6 14.58 10.02 15.96
N ASP A 7 13.58 10.88 15.98
CA ASP A 7 13.10 11.59 14.79
C ASP A 7 13.87 12.91 14.68
N ILE A 8 14.84 12.92 13.77
CA ILE A 8 15.79 14.03 13.61
C ILE A 8 15.05 15.32 13.24
N LEU A 9 13.99 15.26 12.44
CA LEU A 9 13.25 16.45 12.04
C LEU A 9 12.41 17.01 13.19
N THR A 10 11.79 16.17 14.03
CA THR A 10 11.12 16.64 15.25
C THR A 10 12.10 17.27 16.24
N GLU A 11 13.27 16.67 16.44
CA GLU A 11 14.29 17.16 17.39
C GLU A 11 14.89 18.50 16.94
N LEU A 12 15.23 18.63 15.65
CA LEU A 12 15.71 19.90 15.08
C LEU A 12 14.64 21.01 15.20
N LYS A 13 13.36 20.70 15.01
CA LYS A 13 12.25 21.65 15.22
C LYS A 13 12.11 22.03 16.70
N TYR A 14 12.19 21.06 17.61
CA TYR A 14 12.06 21.29 19.05
C TYR A 14 13.19 22.19 19.60
N ARG A 15 14.40 22.05 19.06
CA ARG A 15 15.57 22.90 19.39
C ARG A 15 15.64 24.21 18.59
N ASP A 16 14.58 24.54 17.85
CA ASP A 16 14.45 25.70 16.97
C ASP A 16 15.57 25.88 15.91
N LEU A 17 16.18 24.79 15.46
CA LEU A 17 17.26 24.76 14.46
C LEU A 17 16.72 24.91 13.03
N LYS A 18 15.93 25.97 12.79
CA LYS A 18 15.24 26.28 11.53
C LYS A 18 16.19 26.31 10.32
N HIS A 19 17.42 26.82 10.51
CA HIS A 19 18.42 26.90 9.43
C HIS A 19 18.91 25.51 8.99
N VAL A 20 19.11 24.56 9.92
CA VAL A 20 19.47 23.17 9.60
C VAL A 20 18.32 22.49 8.86
N LEU A 21 17.08 22.72 9.32
CA LEU A 21 15.88 22.22 8.63
C LEU A 21 15.79 22.74 7.20
N ALA A 22 16.05 24.03 6.96
CA ALA A 22 16.07 24.62 5.62
C ALA A 22 17.12 23.94 4.71
N ILE A 23 18.37 23.78 5.18
CA ILE A 23 19.44 23.09 4.42
C ILE A 23 19.04 21.65 4.08
N VAL A 24 18.48 20.91 5.04
CA VAL A 24 17.99 19.54 4.81
C VAL A 24 16.86 19.51 3.78
N LEU A 25 15.88 20.41 3.87
CA LEU A 25 14.76 20.51 2.94
C LEU A 25 15.17 20.98 1.54
N GLU A 26 16.18 21.83 1.44
CA GLU A 26 16.75 22.31 0.18
C GLU A 26 17.41 21.18 -0.60
N ALA A 27 18.25 20.39 0.07
CA ALA A 27 18.97 19.23 -0.49
C ALA A 27 18.05 18.07 -0.94
N LEU A 28 16.77 18.09 -0.56
CA LEU A 28 15.81 17.04 -0.92
C LEU A 28 15.14 17.29 -2.29
N THR A 29 14.85 16.21 -3.01
CA THR A 29 14.07 16.26 -4.26
C THR A 29 12.58 16.52 -3.99
N VAL A 30 11.83 16.97 -5.01
CA VAL A 30 10.41 17.30 -4.86
C VAL A 30 9.53 16.07 -4.57
N GLU A 31 9.93 14.89 -5.02
CA GLU A 31 9.33 13.60 -4.68
C GLU A 31 9.51 13.29 -3.19
N ASN A 32 10.74 13.48 -2.69
CA ASN A 32 11.06 13.24 -1.28
C ASN A 32 10.35 14.25 -0.35
N LEU A 33 10.22 15.52 -0.76
CA LEU A 33 9.38 16.50 -0.08
C LEU A 33 7.89 16.07 -0.06
N CYS A 34 7.40 15.44 -1.13
CA CYS A 34 6.05 14.86 -1.15
C CYS A 34 5.90 13.65 -0.22
N SER A 35 6.94 12.83 -0.06
CA SER A 35 6.98 11.69 0.87
C SER A 35 7.04 12.14 2.32
N ILE A 36 7.91 13.11 2.66
CA ILE A 36 8.05 13.72 3.99
C ILE A 36 6.70 14.26 4.49
N TRP A 37 5.94 14.93 3.61
CA TRP A 37 4.59 15.41 3.93
C TRP A 37 3.59 14.32 4.31
N LYS A 38 3.81 13.06 3.91
CA LYS A 38 2.93 11.93 4.22
C LYS A 38 3.29 11.26 5.56
N VAL A 39 4.48 11.49 6.11
CA VAL A 39 5.00 10.77 7.30
C VAL A 39 4.23 11.12 8.58
N SER A 40 4.13 12.40 8.94
CA SER A 40 3.49 12.81 10.19
C SER A 40 2.93 14.24 10.14
N LYS A 41 2.07 14.61 11.11
CA LYS A 41 1.60 16.00 11.28
C LYS A 41 2.76 16.96 11.51
N ASN A 42 3.71 16.60 12.39
CA ASN A 42 4.86 17.45 12.71
C ASN A 42 5.77 17.68 11.49
N TRP A 43 5.99 16.66 10.65
CA TRP A 43 6.79 16.78 9.43
C TRP A 43 6.13 17.70 8.40
N ARG A 44 4.78 17.69 8.31
CA ARG A 44 4.05 18.68 7.49
C ARG A 44 4.26 20.10 7.99
N GLU A 45 4.19 20.33 9.29
CA GLU A 45 4.41 21.66 9.87
C GLU A 45 5.81 22.19 9.58
N ILE A 46 6.84 21.34 9.65
CA ILE A 46 8.21 21.69 9.27
C ILE A 46 8.27 22.12 7.80
N VAL A 47 7.67 21.35 6.88
CA VAL A 47 7.62 21.70 5.45
C VAL A 47 6.77 22.95 5.19
N VAL A 48 5.77 23.28 6.01
CA VAL A 48 4.99 24.53 5.90
C VAL A 48 5.76 25.74 6.42
N GLN A 49 6.59 25.58 7.45
CA GLN A 49 7.45 26.64 7.98
C GLN A 49 8.52 27.08 6.97
N ASP A 50 9.04 26.15 6.17
CA ASP A 50 9.92 26.47 5.05
C ASP A 50 9.14 26.88 3.79
N LYS A 51 9.17 28.17 3.47
CA LYS A 51 8.45 28.73 2.31
C LYS A 51 8.92 28.15 0.96
N ASN A 52 10.20 27.80 0.82
CA ASN A 52 10.78 27.30 -0.42
C ASN A 52 10.34 25.84 -0.66
N ALA A 53 10.56 24.97 0.33
CA ALA A 53 10.16 23.57 0.29
C ALA A 53 8.65 23.41 0.11
N TYR A 54 7.83 24.22 0.80
CA TYR A 54 6.38 24.25 0.61
C TYR A 54 6.00 24.61 -0.83
N GLN A 55 6.62 25.65 -1.40
CA GLN A 55 6.31 26.13 -2.75
C GLN A 55 6.78 25.14 -3.83
N ARG A 56 8.01 24.60 -3.73
CA ARG A 56 8.53 23.53 -4.61
C ARG A 56 7.57 22.35 -4.66
N ARG A 57 7.14 21.85 -3.50
CA ARG A 57 6.14 20.78 -3.38
C ARG A 57 4.78 21.16 -3.99
N LYS A 58 4.30 22.39 -3.75
CA LYS A 58 3.00 22.87 -4.26
C LYS A 58 2.99 23.00 -5.78
N LEU A 59 4.09 23.46 -6.38
CA LEU A 59 4.26 23.54 -7.84
C LEU A 59 4.28 22.14 -8.47
N TYR A 60 5.07 21.21 -7.92
CA TYR A 60 5.12 19.82 -8.38
C TYR A 60 3.75 19.13 -8.37
N ILE A 61 2.96 19.31 -7.30
CA ILE A 61 1.59 18.75 -7.22
C ILE A 61 0.64 19.43 -8.22
N LYS A 62 0.82 20.72 -8.52
CA LYS A 62 0.05 21.39 -9.58
C LYS A 62 0.40 20.86 -10.96
N GLN A 63 1.69 20.68 -11.24
CA GLN A 63 2.18 20.17 -12.52
C GLN A 63 1.64 18.75 -12.79
N GLN A 64 1.80 17.81 -11.86
CA GLN A 64 1.24 16.45 -12.04
C GLN A 64 -0.28 16.44 -12.22
N LYS A 65 -1.02 17.37 -11.60
CA LYS A 65 -2.46 17.53 -11.84
C LYS A 65 -2.78 18.11 -13.21
N ALA A 66 -1.95 19.01 -13.73
CA ALA A 66 -2.11 19.58 -15.07
C ALA A 66 -1.79 18.54 -16.15
N GLU A 67 -0.75 17.73 -15.96
CA GLU A 67 -0.38 16.60 -16.84
C GLU A 67 -1.49 15.53 -16.86
N ALA A 68 -2.01 15.15 -15.69
CA ALA A 68 -3.16 14.24 -15.59
C ALA A 68 -4.47 14.81 -16.18
N GLY A 69 -4.67 16.13 -16.10
CA GLY A 69 -5.85 16.80 -16.66
C GLY A 69 -5.78 17.04 -18.17
N GLY A 70 -4.61 17.39 -18.70
CA GLY A 70 -4.38 17.59 -20.14
C GLY A 70 -4.55 16.31 -20.95
N CYS A 71 -4.33 15.14 -20.32
CA CYS A 71 -4.61 13.84 -20.92
C CYS A 71 -6.10 13.60 -21.26
N LEU A 72 -7.02 14.38 -20.68
CA LEU A 72 -8.47 14.24 -20.90
C LEU A 72 -8.96 15.07 -22.10
N LEU A 73 -8.27 16.15 -22.46
CA LEU A 73 -8.68 17.10 -23.51
C LEU A 73 -8.12 16.75 -24.90
N ASN A 74 -7.09 15.91 -25.00
CA ASN A 74 -6.47 15.56 -26.29
C ASN A 74 -7.14 14.33 -26.98
N VAL A 75 -8.43 14.13 -26.74
CA VAL A 75 -9.24 13.01 -27.31
C VAL A 75 -10.43 13.53 -28.13
N GLU A 76 -10.69 14.86 -28.12
CA GLU A 76 -11.90 15.43 -28.73
C GLU A 76 -11.94 15.30 -30.28
N ASP A 77 -10.81 15.15 -30.96
CA ASP A 77 -10.75 14.95 -32.42
C ASP A 77 -11.18 13.52 -32.87
N ALA A 78 -11.35 12.58 -31.92
CA ALA A 78 -11.93 11.26 -32.19
C ALA A 78 -13.45 11.19 -31.88
N ALA A 79 -14.01 12.20 -31.21
CA ALA A 79 -15.37 12.16 -30.66
C ALA A 79 -16.48 12.37 -31.71
N THR A 80 -16.16 12.89 -32.90
CA THR A 80 -17.11 13.21 -33.98
C THR A 80 -17.87 11.99 -34.54
N ARG A 81 -17.42 10.76 -34.24
CA ARG A 81 -18.07 9.51 -34.69
C ARG A 81 -19.00 8.84 -33.66
N PHE A 82 -19.01 9.28 -32.40
CA PHE A 82 -19.81 8.62 -31.35
C PHE A 82 -21.18 9.27 -31.06
N ASN A 83 -21.45 10.48 -31.59
CA ASN A 83 -22.70 11.22 -31.36
C ASN A 83 -23.72 11.13 -32.51
N ILE A 84 -23.90 9.93 -33.11
CA ILE A 84 -25.04 9.63 -33.99
C ILE A 84 -25.89 8.48 -33.43
N LEU A 85 -26.12 8.49 -32.11
CA LEU A 85 -27.02 7.56 -31.41
C LEU A 85 -28.47 8.06 -31.32
N SER A 86 -28.96 8.78 -32.35
CA SER A 86 -30.39 8.97 -32.61
C SER A 86 -30.65 9.58 -33.99
N ARG A 87 -30.85 8.75 -35.02
CA ARG A 87 -31.67 9.13 -36.18
C ARG A 87 -33.04 8.47 -36.01
N SER A 88 -34.03 9.25 -35.59
CA SER A 88 -35.42 8.80 -35.35
C SER A 88 -36.03 8.06 -36.55
N ALA A 89 -35.64 8.43 -37.77
CA ALA A 89 -36.12 7.82 -39.02
C ALA A 89 -35.72 6.35 -39.26
N LEU A 90 -34.74 5.79 -38.54
CA LEU A 90 -34.22 4.42 -38.78
C LEU A 90 -34.50 3.41 -37.66
N ARG A 91 -35.34 3.77 -36.68
CA ARG A 91 -35.69 2.89 -35.54
C ARG A 91 -36.18 1.47 -35.92
N PRO A 92 -36.98 1.25 -36.99
CA PRO A 92 -37.46 -0.10 -37.32
C PRO A 92 -36.32 -1.08 -37.66
N VAL A 93 -35.27 -0.60 -38.34
CA VAL A 93 -34.13 -1.43 -38.81
C VAL A 93 -33.23 -1.85 -37.64
N GLN A 94 -33.07 -0.98 -36.64
CA GLN A 94 -32.21 -1.24 -35.48
C GLN A 94 -32.79 -2.25 -34.48
N ALA A 95 -34.07 -2.61 -34.60
CA ALA A 95 -34.71 -3.60 -33.74
C ALA A 95 -34.32 -5.05 -34.08
N GLN A 96 -33.98 -5.35 -35.35
CA GLN A 96 -33.63 -6.70 -35.80
C GLN A 96 -32.15 -7.08 -35.61
N ALA A 97 -31.26 -6.12 -35.30
CA ALA A 97 -29.82 -6.33 -35.18
C ALA A 97 -29.35 -6.67 -33.73
N LYS A 98 -30.22 -7.22 -32.88
CA LYS A 98 -29.94 -7.50 -31.46
C LYS A 98 -29.57 -8.96 -31.14
N THR A 99 -29.10 -9.72 -32.12
CA THR A 99 -28.58 -11.08 -31.91
C THR A 99 -27.12 -11.17 -32.32
N ALA A 100 -26.29 -11.70 -31.43
CA ALA A 100 -24.83 -11.89 -31.56
C ALA A 100 -23.98 -10.60 -31.69
N LEU A 101 -23.62 -10.02 -30.54
CA LEU A 101 -22.32 -9.32 -30.42
C LEU A 101 -21.49 -9.92 -29.28
N PHE A 102 -20.26 -10.25 -29.64
CA PHE A 102 -19.28 -10.93 -28.81
C PHE A 102 -18.73 -10.02 -27.71
N GLN A 103 -18.17 -10.64 -26.67
CA GLN A 103 -17.53 -9.97 -25.55
C GLN A 103 -16.11 -9.49 -25.92
N THR A 104 -15.56 -8.59 -25.08
CA THR A 104 -14.15 -8.12 -25.00
C THR A 104 -13.70 -7.00 -25.97
N PRO A 105 -12.70 -6.18 -25.60
CA PRO A 105 -12.47 -5.56 -24.28
C PRO A 105 -12.02 -4.08 -24.34
N PRO A 106 -12.11 -3.30 -23.24
CA PRO A 106 -11.35 -2.05 -23.12
C PRO A 106 -9.90 -2.36 -22.75
N CYS A 107 -8.97 -2.09 -23.66
CA CYS A 107 -7.53 -2.08 -23.38
C CYS A 107 -7.13 -0.69 -22.86
N CYS A 108 -6.52 -0.62 -21.66
CA CYS A 108 -5.91 0.61 -21.14
C CYS A 108 -4.48 0.32 -20.66
N ILE A 109 -3.55 1.19 -21.07
CA ILE A 109 -2.10 0.99 -21.00
C ILE A 109 -1.52 1.70 -19.77
N GLU A 110 -0.60 1.05 -19.06
CA GLU A 110 0.27 1.68 -18.05
C GLU A 110 1.43 2.45 -18.71
N PRO A 111 1.90 3.57 -18.13
CA PRO A 111 3.26 4.05 -18.31
C PRO A 111 4.18 3.42 -17.26
N VAL A 112 4.94 2.40 -17.66
CA VAL A 112 5.98 1.77 -16.84
C VAL A 112 7.29 2.55 -16.92
N ILE A 113 7.84 3.02 -15.79
CA ILE A 113 9.26 2.82 -15.46
C ILE A 113 9.39 2.49 -13.95
N ALA A 114 9.36 1.20 -13.64
CA ALA A 114 9.99 0.65 -12.44
C ALA A 114 10.84 -0.56 -12.86
N THR A 115 12.07 -0.27 -13.28
CA THR A 115 13.13 -1.26 -13.51
C THR A 115 13.72 -1.59 -12.13
N ARG A 116 13.77 -2.84 -11.63
CA ARG A 116 13.95 -4.15 -12.30
C ARG A 116 13.42 -5.31 -11.43
N CYS A 117 12.87 -6.36 -12.07
CA CYS A 117 12.67 -7.74 -11.56
C CYS A 117 11.82 -7.93 -10.27
N SER A 118 10.75 -8.72 -10.17
CA SER A 118 10.12 -9.77 -11.02
C SER A 118 8.75 -10.14 -10.37
N SER A 119 7.77 -10.82 -10.98
CA SER A 119 7.59 -11.37 -12.34
C SER A 119 6.13 -11.86 -12.54
N VAL A 120 5.65 -11.87 -13.80
CA VAL A 120 4.44 -12.57 -14.33
C VAL A 120 3.05 -12.09 -13.89
N SER A 121 2.30 -11.65 -14.91
CA SER A 121 0.85 -11.49 -15.02
C SER A 121 -0.03 -12.48 -14.23
N SER A 122 -0.67 -12.00 -13.15
CA SER A 122 -1.75 -12.71 -12.44
C SER A 122 -2.67 -11.79 -11.60
N SER A 123 -2.58 -10.46 -11.80
CA SER A 123 -3.12 -9.48 -10.85
C SER A 123 -4.64 -9.23 -10.95
N THR A 124 -5.23 -9.32 -12.14
CA THR A 124 -6.64 -8.95 -12.38
C THR A 124 -7.62 -9.85 -11.62
N SER A 125 -7.46 -11.17 -11.68
CA SER A 125 -8.33 -12.12 -10.98
C SER A 125 -8.25 -11.97 -9.45
N LYS A 126 -7.03 -11.91 -8.89
CA LYS A 126 -6.83 -11.73 -7.45
C LYS A 126 -7.41 -10.39 -6.96
N GLN A 127 -7.26 -9.31 -7.74
CA GLN A 127 -7.85 -8.02 -7.38
C GLN A 127 -9.39 -8.05 -7.44
N GLU A 128 -9.97 -8.74 -8.43
CA GLU A 128 -11.42 -8.90 -8.56
C GLU A 128 -12.02 -9.73 -7.40
N GLU A 129 -11.34 -10.78 -6.94
CA GLU A 129 -11.72 -11.52 -5.73
C GLU A 129 -11.77 -10.63 -4.48
N TYR A 130 -10.76 -9.78 -4.29
CA TYR A 130 -10.74 -8.82 -3.18
C TYR A 130 -11.90 -7.82 -3.29
N PHE A 131 -12.22 -7.31 -4.49
CA PHE A 131 -13.38 -6.43 -4.70
C PHE A 131 -14.73 -7.12 -4.47
N LYS A 132 -14.88 -8.39 -4.88
CA LYS A 132 -16.09 -9.19 -4.64
C LYS A 132 -16.36 -9.32 -3.13
N VAL A 133 -15.34 -9.68 -2.34
CA VAL A 133 -15.49 -9.74 -0.87
C VAL A 133 -15.69 -8.35 -0.26
N ALA A 134 -15.01 -7.30 -0.76
CA ALA A 134 -15.12 -5.94 -0.23
C ALA A 134 -16.55 -5.38 -0.27
N ARG A 135 -17.32 -5.71 -1.32
CA ARG A 135 -18.75 -5.35 -1.44
C ARG A 135 -19.65 -6.01 -0.38
N SER A 136 -19.18 -7.08 0.26
CA SER A 136 -19.93 -7.85 1.28
C SER A 136 -19.55 -7.51 2.72
N LEU A 137 -18.71 -6.49 2.94
CA LEU A 137 -18.29 -6.04 4.27
C LEU A 137 -19.37 -5.16 4.92
N PHE A 138 -19.53 -5.30 6.23
CA PHE A 138 -20.25 -4.33 7.05
C PHE A 138 -19.32 -3.18 7.48
N THR A 139 -19.89 -2.08 7.99
CA THR A 139 -19.17 -0.85 8.34
C THR A 139 -18.07 -1.04 9.40
N ASP A 140 -18.18 -2.07 10.24
CA ASP A 140 -17.20 -2.47 11.25
C ASP A 140 -16.21 -3.54 10.76
N GLU A 141 -16.34 -4.01 9.52
CA GLU A 141 -15.46 -4.99 8.90
C GLU A 141 -14.44 -4.34 7.95
N ALA A 142 -13.24 -4.92 7.89
CA ALA A 142 -12.22 -4.58 6.91
C ALA A 142 -11.75 -5.84 6.16
N LEU A 143 -10.82 -5.68 5.21
CA LEU A 143 -10.11 -6.79 4.58
C LEU A 143 -8.63 -6.77 4.90
N LYS A 144 -8.09 -7.97 5.15
CA LYS A 144 -6.64 -8.24 5.18
C LYS A 144 -6.34 -9.56 4.45
N PRO A 145 -5.10 -9.78 3.97
CA PRO A 145 -4.70 -11.08 3.44
C PRO A 145 -4.69 -12.15 4.55
N CYS A 146 -5.20 -13.35 4.25
CA CYS A 146 -5.12 -14.49 5.15
C CYS A 146 -3.65 -14.94 5.34
N PRO A 147 -3.19 -15.23 6.58
CA PRO A 147 -1.80 -15.64 6.83
C PRO A 147 -1.43 -17.01 6.23
N ARG A 148 -2.40 -17.88 5.92
CA ARG A 148 -2.13 -19.20 5.31
C ARG A 148 -2.08 -19.18 3.78
N CYS A 149 -2.95 -18.41 3.13
CA CYS A 149 -3.19 -18.53 1.69
C CYS A 149 -3.26 -17.18 0.95
N GLN A 150 -3.08 -16.04 1.64
CA GLN A 150 -3.14 -14.67 1.09
C GLN A 150 -4.44 -14.29 0.37
N HIS A 151 -5.51 -15.06 0.54
CA HIS A 151 -6.86 -14.73 0.04
C HIS A 151 -7.51 -13.64 0.91
N PRO A 152 -8.52 -12.91 0.39
CA PRO A 152 -9.23 -11.91 1.17
C PRO A 152 -9.85 -12.52 2.43
N ALA A 153 -9.50 -11.98 3.60
CA ALA A 153 -10.05 -12.37 4.88
C ALA A 153 -10.80 -11.20 5.53
N LYS A 154 -12.07 -11.42 5.88
CA LYS A 154 -12.88 -10.48 6.65
C LYS A 154 -12.26 -10.26 8.02
N TYR A 155 -12.18 -9.01 8.43
CA TYR A 155 -11.44 -8.56 9.61
C TYR A 155 -12.35 -7.76 10.51
N GLN A 156 -12.58 -8.21 11.75
CA GLN A 156 -13.36 -7.50 12.76
C GLN A 156 -12.39 -6.93 13.81
N PRO A 157 -12.04 -5.62 13.75
CA PRO A 157 -11.05 -5.01 14.65
C PRO A 157 -11.47 -5.14 16.12
N LEU A 158 -12.76 -4.89 16.41
CA LEU A 158 -13.34 -4.88 17.75
C LEU A 158 -13.20 -6.24 18.46
N LYS A 159 -13.36 -7.34 17.72
CA LYS A 159 -13.26 -8.72 18.26
C LYS A 159 -11.86 -9.32 18.13
N LYS A 160 -10.89 -8.56 17.63
CA LYS A 160 -9.53 -9.01 17.30
C LYS A 160 -9.48 -10.29 16.43
N ARG A 161 -10.47 -10.48 15.54
CA ARG A 161 -10.70 -11.72 14.78
C ARG A 161 -10.61 -11.49 13.26
N GLY A 162 -10.02 -12.43 12.54
CA GLY A 162 -9.96 -12.47 11.08
C GLY A 162 -10.41 -13.84 10.56
N LEU A 163 -11.27 -13.84 9.53
CA LEU A 163 -11.83 -15.04 8.91
C LEU A 163 -11.53 -15.05 7.41
N CYS A 164 -10.83 -16.09 6.93
CA CYS A 164 -10.59 -16.24 5.50
C CYS A 164 -11.91 -16.48 4.73
N SER A 165 -12.16 -15.70 3.67
CA SER A 165 -13.40 -15.79 2.88
C SER A 165 -13.40 -16.96 1.88
N ARG A 166 -12.26 -17.64 1.70
CA ARG A 166 -12.14 -18.82 0.84
C ARG A 166 -12.58 -20.05 1.62
N GLU A 167 -13.64 -20.71 1.18
CA GLU A 167 -14.25 -21.90 1.82
C GLU A 167 -13.23 -23.01 2.12
N THR A 168 -12.33 -23.32 1.19
CA THR A 168 -11.31 -24.37 1.37
C THR A 168 -10.24 -24.03 2.41
N CYS A 169 -10.18 -22.78 2.88
CA CYS A 169 -9.23 -22.36 3.91
C CYS A 169 -9.94 -22.06 5.24
N ALA A 170 -11.03 -21.29 5.18
CA ALA A 170 -11.92 -20.90 6.29
C ALA A 170 -11.20 -20.51 7.61
N PHE A 171 -9.94 -20.08 7.52
CA PHE A 171 -9.08 -20.00 8.68
C PHE A 171 -9.46 -18.82 9.57
N ASP A 172 -9.75 -19.13 10.84
CA ASP A 172 -10.05 -18.20 11.90
C ASP A 172 -8.79 -17.88 12.70
N PHE A 173 -8.35 -16.61 12.65
CA PHE A 173 -7.09 -16.16 13.23
C PHE A 173 -7.25 -14.91 14.08
N CYS A 174 -6.38 -14.78 15.09
CA CYS A 174 -6.26 -13.52 15.83
C CYS A 174 -5.49 -12.49 14.99
N ILE A 175 -6.02 -11.28 14.90
CA ILE A 175 -5.43 -10.20 14.09
C ILE A 175 -4.06 -9.69 14.60
N VAL A 176 -3.73 -10.00 15.86
CA VAL A 176 -2.53 -9.49 16.54
C VAL A 176 -1.36 -10.47 16.41
N CYS A 177 -1.58 -11.76 16.66
CA CYS A 177 -0.54 -12.79 16.60
C CYS A 177 -0.58 -13.64 15.31
N LEU A 178 -1.60 -13.48 14.46
CA LEU A 178 -1.84 -14.22 13.20
C LEU A 178 -1.96 -15.76 13.36
N CYS A 179 -1.94 -16.26 14.59
CA CYS A 179 -2.22 -17.64 14.96
C CYS A 179 -3.74 -17.90 15.01
N ALA A 180 -4.13 -19.16 15.21
CA ALA A 180 -5.54 -19.54 15.37
C ALA A 180 -6.24 -18.68 16.43
N PHE A 181 -7.49 -18.29 16.17
CA PHE A 181 -8.24 -17.39 17.06
C PHE A 181 -8.43 -18.00 18.45
N HIS A 182 -8.12 -17.24 19.49
CA HIS A 182 -8.08 -17.70 20.89
C HIS A 182 -9.06 -16.94 21.81
N GLY A 183 -10.01 -16.19 21.24
CA GLY A 183 -11.04 -15.50 22.00
C GLY A 183 -10.48 -14.43 22.94
N SER A 184 -10.93 -14.47 24.20
CA SER A 184 -10.48 -13.58 25.29
C SER A 184 -9.12 -13.96 25.89
N LYS A 185 -8.53 -15.11 25.53
CA LYS A 185 -7.17 -15.44 25.96
C LYS A 185 -6.23 -14.39 25.40
N GLU A 186 -5.23 -13.99 26.18
CA GLU A 186 -4.21 -13.10 25.68
C GLU A 186 -3.46 -13.73 24.50
N CYS A 187 -2.98 -12.89 23.59
CA CYS A 187 -2.06 -13.36 22.58
C CYS A 187 -0.86 -13.97 23.28
N CYS A 188 -0.53 -15.22 22.96
CA CYS A 188 0.79 -15.74 23.25
C CYS A 188 1.78 -14.80 22.59
N LYS A 189 2.38 -13.90 23.37
CA LYS A 189 3.57 -13.16 22.96
C LYS A 189 4.51 -14.25 22.47
N THR A 190 4.93 -14.16 21.21
CA THR A 190 6.00 -15.01 20.70
C THR A 190 7.26 -14.59 21.46
N SER A 191 7.41 -15.15 22.65
CA SER A 191 8.65 -15.19 23.39
C SER A 191 9.67 -15.68 22.38
N ALA A 192 10.59 -14.81 22.00
CA ALA A 192 11.66 -15.11 21.07
C ALA A 192 12.70 -16.06 21.70
N LYS A 193 12.25 -16.97 22.59
CA LYS A 193 12.84 -18.30 22.74
C LYS A 193 12.53 -19.15 21.50
N TRP A 194 13.09 -18.72 20.37
CA TRP A 194 14.08 -19.62 19.80
C TRP A 194 15.05 -19.93 20.95
N GLN A 195 14.96 -21.14 21.49
CA GLN A 195 16.03 -21.66 22.32
C GLN A 195 17.24 -21.80 21.40
N ASN A 196 17.98 -20.71 21.21
CA ASN A 196 19.30 -20.76 20.59
C ASN A 196 20.06 -21.85 21.32
N LYS A 197 20.47 -22.87 20.55
CA LYS A 197 21.09 -24.09 21.06
C LYS A 197 22.26 -23.67 21.92
N LYS A 198 22.15 -23.87 23.25
CA LYS A 198 23.16 -23.60 24.30
C LYS A 198 24.49 -23.10 23.73
N ASP A 199 24.58 -21.80 23.41
CA ASP A 199 25.83 -21.23 22.94
C ASP A 199 26.86 -21.46 24.05
N ALA A 200 27.88 -22.24 23.74
CA ALA A 200 28.75 -22.82 24.75
C ALA A 200 29.46 -21.70 25.48
N LEU A 201 29.15 -21.51 26.77
CA LEU A 201 29.61 -20.37 27.56
C LEU A 201 31.11 -20.12 27.37
N PRO A 202 31.56 -18.85 27.24
CA PRO A 202 32.97 -18.52 27.10
C PRO A 202 33.80 -19.22 28.18
N GLY A 203 34.83 -19.97 27.76
CA GLY A 203 35.69 -20.73 28.68
C GLY A 203 35.20 -22.14 29.04
N SER A 204 34.03 -22.58 28.56
CA SER A 204 33.59 -23.98 28.63
C SER A 204 34.58 -24.95 27.96
N ALA A 205 34.59 -26.22 28.38
CA ALA A 205 35.50 -27.23 27.82
C ALA A 205 35.35 -27.42 26.30
N GLN A 206 34.14 -27.20 25.76
CA GLN A 206 33.87 -27.28 24.32
C GLN A 206 34.39 -26.03 23.57
N SER A 207 34.20 -24.83 24.13
CA SER A 207 34.80 -23.59 23.62
C SER A 207 36.34 -23.69 23.56
N LYS A 208 36.98 -24.16 24.65
CA LYS A 208 38.44 -24.34 24.74
C LYS A 208 39.00 -25.38 23.76
N ARG A 209 38.22 -26.41 23.40
CA ARG A 209 38.63 -27.43 22.41
C ARG A 209 38.63 -26.90 20.98
N ASN A 210 37.71 -25.99 20.63
CA ASN A 210 37.69 -25.36 19.31
C ASN A 210 38.86 -24.38 19.11
N LEU A 211 39.25 -23.63 20.13
CA LEU A 211 40.40 -22.72 20.05
C LEU A 211 41.76 -23.44 19.88
N LYS A 212 41.85 -24.73 20.22
CA LYS A 212 43.05 -25.57 19.97
C LYS A 212 43.12 -26.17 18.55
N ARG A 213 42.19 -25.79 17.66
CA ARG A 213 42.12 -26.26 16.26
C ARG A 213 42.35 -25.14 15.23
N LEU A 214 42.76 -23.96 15.70
CA LEU A 214 43.28 -22.85 14.93
C LEU A 214 44.78 -22.74 15.20
#